data_AF-A0A8T9AK69-F1
#
_entry.id   AF-A0A8T9AK69-F1
#
_cell.length_a   1.000
_cell.length_b   1.000
_cell.length_c   1.000
_cell.angle_alpha   90.00
_cell.angle_beta   90.00
_cell.angle_gamma   90.00
#
_symmetry.space_group_name_H-M   'P 1'
#
loop_
_entity.id
_entity.type
_entity.pdbx_description
1 polymer ?
#
loop_
_entity_poly.entity_id
_entity_poly.type
_entity_poly.pdbx_seq_one_letter_code
_entity_poly.pdbx_strand_id
1 'polypeptide(L)'
;MADLKLGKLPDRTPSKMTITVSADLNQALKDYAALYRQTYGESETVAELIPFMLAGFLEGDRAFAKARKESLPAAGMSEKSRRMSGSDSE
;
A
#
# COMPACT_ATOMS: atom_id res chain seq x y z
N MET A 1 5.76 33.74 3.98
CA MET A 1 4.90 33.03 3.01
C MET A 1 4.13 32.00 3.80
N ALA A 2 2.79 31.96 3.68
CA ALA A 2 1.97 31.13 4.55
C ALA A 2 2.15 29.64 4.20
N ASP A 3 2.72 28.87 5.13
CA ASP A 3 2.79 27.41 5.02
C ASP A 3 1.39 26.82 5.13
N LEU A 4 0.98 26.06 4.10
CA LEU A 4 -0.26 25.29 4.14
C LEU A 4 -0.13 24.22 5.24
N LYS A 5 -1.07 24.20 6.18
CA LYS A 5 -1.17 23.17 7.24
C LYS A 5 -1.32 21.76 6.69
N LEU A 6 -1.78 21.64 5.44
CA LEU A 6 -1.81 20.39 4.71
C LEU A 6 -0.56 20.31 3.83
N GLY A 7 0.39 19.46 4.26
CA GLY A 7 1.53 19.08 3.42
C GLY A 7 1.07 18.41 2.13
N LYS A 8 1.98 18.33 1.15
CA LYS A 8 1.71 17.68 -0.14
C LYS A 8 1.12 16.29 0.08
N LEU A 9 -0.06 16.04 -0.49
CA LEU A 9 -0.68 14.72 -0.46
C LEU A 9 0.24 13.69 -1.11
N PRO A 10 0.27 12.45 -0.62
CA PRO A 10 1.05 11.39 -1.24
C PRO A 10 0.63 11.22 -2.70
N ASP A 11 1.56 10.75 -3.54
CA ASP A 11 1.22 10.38 -4.91
C ASP A 11 0.15 9.28 -4.89
N ARG A 12 -1.00 9.57 -5.50
CA ARG A 12 -2.15 8.67 -5.61
C ARG A 12 -2.35 8.21 -7.05
N THR A 13 -1.36 8.43 -7.91
CA THR A 13 -1.44 8.04 -9.32
C THR A 13 -1.57 6.52 -9.40
N PRO A 14 -2.67 5.98 -9.92
CA PRO A 14 -2.83 4.54 -10.08
C PRO A 14 -1.78 4.03 -11.07
N SER A 15 -1.01 3.03 -10.65
CA SER A 15 -0.01 2.39 -11.50
C SER A 15 -0.61 1.18 -12.21
N LYS A 16 -0.67 1.21 -13.55
CA LYS A 16 -1.13 0.08 -14.35
C LYS A 16 -0.04 -0.98 -14.42
N MET A 17 -0.38 -2.23 -14.06
CA MET A 17 0.52 -3.38 -14.14
C MET A 17 -0.11 -4.48 -15.00
N THR A 18 0.68 -5.05 -15.91
CA THR A 18 0.30 -6.26 -16.66
C THR A 18 0.98 -7.46 -16.01
N ILE A 19 0.22 -8.51 -15.70
CA ILE A 19 0.73 -9.74 -15.08
C ILE A 19 0.38 -10.96 -15.94
N THR A 20 1.24 -11.97 -15.91
CA THR A 20 0.95 -13.29 -16.47
C THR A 20 0.70 -14.25 -15.30
N VAL A 21 -0.40 -14.98 -15.35
CA VAL A 21 -0.77 -15.98 -14.33
C VAL A 21 -0.90 -17.36 -14.98
N SER A 22 -0.75 -18.42 -14.19
CA SER A 22 -1.01 -19.79 -14.67
C SER A 22 -2.50 -19.97 -15.01
N ALA A 23 -2.81 -20.98 -15.84
CA ALA A 23 -4.19 -21.32 -16.17
C ALA A 23 -5.01 -21.65 -14.91
N ASP A 24 -4.41 -22.40 -13.98
CA ASP A 24 -5.05 -22.80 -12.73
C ASP A 24 -5.41 -21.60 -11.85
N LEU A 25 -4.49 -20.63 -11.72
CA LEU A 25 -4.77 -19.42 -10.94
C LEU A 25 -5.85 -18.56 -11.61
N ASN A 26 -5.83 -18.45 -12.95
CA ASN A 26 -6.89 -17.74 -13.68
C ASN A 26 -8.26 -18.38 -13.46
N GLN A 27 -8.35 -19.71 -13.42
CA GLN A 27 -9.61 -20.40 -13.14
C GLN A 27 -10.07 -20.14 -11.70
N ALA A 28 -9.18 -20.29 -10.72
CA ALA A 28 -9.49 -20.01 -9.32
C ALA A 28 -9.97 -18.56 -9.10
N LEU A 29 -9.37 -17.58 -9.79
CA LEU A 29 -9.80 -16.18 -9.73
C LEU A 29 -11.20 -15.97 -10.32
N LYS A 30 -11.54 -16.65 -11.41
CA LYS A 30 -12.90 -16.60 -11.99
C LYS A 30 -13.93 -17.23 -11.06
N ASP A 31 -13.60 -18.36 -10.45
CA ASP A 31 -14.49 -19.02 -9.49
C ASP A 31 -14.73 -18.13 -8.26
N TYR A 32 -13.67 -17.46 -7.78
CA TYR A 32 -13.80 -16.48 -6.70
C TYR A 32 -14.72 -15.31 -7.08
N ALA A 33 -14.58 -14.75 -8.29
CA ALA A 33 -15.46 -13.67 -8.75
C ALA A 33 -16.92 -14.11 -8.84
N ALA A 34 -17.18 -15.35 -9.28
CA ALA A 34 -18.52 -15.93 -9.30
C ALA A 34 -19.10 -16.07 -7.88
N LEU A 35 -18.29 -16.53 -6.91
CA LEU A 35 -18.69 -16.64 -5.52
C LEU A 35 -18.93 -15.27 -4.87
N TYR A 36 -18.08 -14.28 -5.16
CA TYR A 36 -18.25 -12.90 -4.70
C TYR A 36 -19.62 -12.35 -5.14
N ARG A 37 -19.95 -12.53 -6.41
CA ARG A 37 -21.26 -12.13 -6.95
C ARG A 37 -22.42 -12.87 -6.29
N GLN A 38 -22.28 -14.17 -6.04
CA GLN A 38 -23.30 -14.93 -5.33
C GLN A 38 -23.49 -14.43 -3.89
N THR A 39 -22.41 -14.03 -3.23
CA THR A 39 -22.40 -13.63 -1.82
C THR A 39 -22.96 -12.22 -1.62
N TYR A 40 -22.58 -11.27 -2.49
CA TYR A 40 -22.89 -9.86 -2.32
C TYR A 40 -23.88 -9.30 -3.36
N GLY A 41 -24.22 -10.07 -4.39
CA GLY A 41 -25.08 -9.62 -5.49
C GLY A 41 -24.39 -8.71 -6.51
N GLU A 42 -23.15 -8.28 -6.24
CA GLU A 42 -22.37 -7.38 -7.08
C GLU A 42 -21.46 -8.14 -8.05
N SER A 43 -21.44 -7.70 -9.31
CA SER A 43 -20.68 -8.36 -10.37
C SER A 43 -19.39 -7.60 -10.66
N GLU A 44 -18.36 -7.83 -9.86
CA GLU A 44 -17.03 -7.28 -10.06
C GLU A 44 -16.17 -8.20 -10.94
N THR A 45 -15.35 -7.62 -11.80
CA THR A 45 -14.39 -8.39 -12.60
C THR A 45 -13.20 -8.85 -11.75
N VAL A 46 -12.52 -9.90 -12.20
CA VAL A 46 -11.25 -10.35 -11.57
C VAL A 46 -10.24 -9.19 -11.48
N ALA A 47 -10.17 -8.33 -12.50
CA ALA A 47 -9.25 -7.20 -12.53
C ALA A 47 -9.56 -6.15 -11.45
N GLU A 48 -10.84 -5.96 -11.11
CA GLU A 48 -11.28 -5.04 -10.05
C GLU A 48 -11.06 -5.64 -8.66
N LEU A 49 -11.17 -6.97 -8.52
CA LEU A 49 -10.96 -7.66 -7.25
C LEU A 49 -9.48 -7.81 -6.88
N ILE A 50 -8.58 -7.99 -7.86
CA ILE A 50 -7.14 -8.22 -7.63
C ILE A 50 -6.50 -7.14 -6.73
N PRO A 51 -6.70 -5.82 -6.95
CA PRO A 51 -6.14 -4.80 -6.08
C PRO A 51 -6.52 -4.98 -4.60
N PHE A 52 -7.78 -5.33 -4.30
CA PHE A 52 -8.23 -5.56 -2.92
C PHE A 52 -7.67 -6.85 -2.34
N MET A 53 -7.60 -7.92 -3.14
CA MET A 53 -6.96 -9.18 -2.72
C MET A 53 -5.48 -8.96 -2.36
N LEU A 54 -4.74 -8.22 -3.19
CA LEU A 54 -3.33 -7.92 -2.95
C LEU A 54 -3.15 -7.02 -1.71
N ALA A 55 -4.01 -6.01 -1.54
CA ALA A 55 -3.98 -5.16 -0.36
C ALA A 55 -4.21 -5.99 0.92
N GLY A 56 -5.25 -6.82 0.93
CA GLY A 56 -5.55 -7.70 2.07
C GLY A 56 -4.44 -8.72 2.35
N PHE A 57 -3.82 -9.28 1.31
CA PHE A 57 -2.67 -10.17 1.46
C PHE A 57 -1.48 -9.46 2.12
N LEU A 58 -1.10 -8.27 1.63
CA LEU A 58 0.03 -7.51 2.16
C LEU A 58 -0.22 -7.01 3.59
N GLU A 59 -1.46 -6.65 3.93
CA GLU A 59 -1.85 -6.25 5.28
C GLU A 59 -1.84 -7.44 6.26
N GLY A 60 -2.24 -8.62 5.79
CA GLY A 60 -2.24 -9.85 6.58
C GLY A 60 -0.85 -10.43 6.84
N ASP A 61 0.14 -10.13 6.01
CA ASP A 61 1.51 -10.64 6.14
C ASP A 61 2.33 -9.84 7.18
N ARG A 62 2.34 -10.33 8.43
CA ARG A 62 3.11 -9.73 9.53
C ARG A 62 4.62 -9.79 9.31
N ALA A 63 5.13 -10.83 8.66
CA ALA A 63 6.55 -10.97 8.39
C ALA A 63 6.99 -9.91 7.38
N PHE A 64 6.20 -9.72 6.32
CA PHE A 64 6.37 -8.63 5.37
C PHE A 64 6.29 -7.26 6.06
N ALA A 65 5.28 -7.02 6.91
CA ALA A 65 5.13 -5.74 7.61
C ALA A 65 6.36 -5.41 8.50
N LYS A 66 6.88 -6.40 9.23
CA LYS A 66 8.10 -6.25 10.03
C LYS A 66 9.32 -5.96 9.15
N ALA A 67 9.54 -6.78 8.12
CA ALA A 67 10.65 -6.60 7.19
C ALA A 67 10.60 -5.20 6.54
N ARG A 68 9.42 -4.75 6.09
CA ARG A 68 9.22 -3.44 5.48
C ARG A 68 9.61 -2.28 6.39
N LYS A 69 9.32 -2.38 7.69
CA LYS A 69 9.73 -1.38 8.70
C LYS A 69 11.24 -1.38 8.95
N GLU A 70 11.86 -2.56 8.92
CA GLU A 70 13.30 -2.72 9.21
C GLU A 70 14.19 -2.42 7.99
N SER A 71 13.69 -2.64 6.78
CA SER A 71 14.48 -2.59 5.53
C SER A 71 14.25 -1.34 4.67
N LEU A 72 13.16 -0.59 4.87
CA LEU A 72 12.98 0.71 4.22
C LEU A 72 13.43 1.82 5.19
N PRO A 73 14.40 2.67 4.83
CA PRO A 73 14.64 3.88 5.60
C PRO A 73 13.33 4.65 5.65
N ALA A 74 12.87 4.98 6.86
CA ALA A 74 11.64 5.74 7.08
C ALA A 74 11.65 6.96 6.16
N ALA A 75 10.90 6.89 5.06
CA ALA A 75 10.75 8.01 4.16
C ALA A 75 10.06 9.13 4.94
N GLY A 76 10.85 10.11 5.42
CA GLY A 76 10.36 11.41 5.84
C GLY A 76 10.30 11.75 7.32
N MET A 77 10.92 11.00 8.25
CA MET A 77 11.07 11.51 9.63
C MET A 77 12.28 12.46 9.73
N SER A 78 12.06 13.71 9.28
CA SER A 78 12.64 14.95 9.82
C SER A 78 14.08 14.86 10.34
N GLU A 79 15.03 15.30 9.51
CA GLU A 79 16.42 15.63 9.89
C GLU A 79 16.55 16.82 10.86
N LYS A 80 15.48 17.26 11.56
CA LYS A 80 15.51 18.50 12.35
C LYS A 80 15.70 18.34 13.87
N SER A 81 16.07 17.16 14.36
CA SER A 81 16.33 16.95 15.80
C SER A 81 17.82 16.82 16.18
N ARG A 82 18.74 16.76 15.21
CA ARG A 82 20.18 16.81 15.51
C ARG A 82 20.70 18.24 15.28
N ARG A 83 21.16 18.87 16.38
CA ARG A 83 21.91 20.15 16.45
C ARG A 83 21.08 21.42 16.70
N MET A 84 20.09 21.36 17.60
CA MET A 84 19.92 22.43 18.59
C MET A 84 20.48 21.91 19.93
N SER A 85 21.80 21.96 20.07
CA SER A 85 22.47 21.77 21.36
C SER A 85 23.84 22.46 21.26
N GLY A 86 24.08 23.38 22.20
CA GLY A 86 25.08 24.46 22.16
C GLY A 86 24.31 25.79 22.15
N SER A 87 23.52 26.12 23.17
CA SER A 87 23.84 26.25 24.60
C SER A 87 25.01 27.22 24.81
N ASP A 88 24.62 28.43 25.21
CA ASP A 88 25.31 29.44 26.00
C ASP A 88 26.73 29.11 26.48
N SER A 89 27.66 30.04 26.24
CA SER A 89 28.72 30.41 27.19
C SER A 89 29.30 31.78 26.82
N GLU A 90 29.07 32.75 27.72
CA GLU A 90 29.81 33.97 28.09
C GLU A 90 30.27 35.00 27.04
#